data_AF-A0A2V9LCU5-F1
#
_entry.id   AF-A0A2V9LCU5-F1
#
_cell.length_a   1.000
_cell.length_b   1.000
_cell.length_c   1.000
_cell.angle_alpha   90.00
_cell.angle_beta   90.00
_cell.angle_gamma   90.00
#
_symmetry.space_group_name_H-M   'P 1'
#
loop_
_entity.id
_entity.type
_entity.pdbx_description
1 polymer ?
#
loop_
_entity_poly.entity_id
_entity_poly.type
_entity_poly.pdbx_seq_one_letter_code
_entity_poly.pdbx_strand_id
1 'polypeptide(L)'
;FCRESSNGTDNFTVTDSAGQTWTETSSGYNNESSTGPRNGMFYVANSAGVTSVTVHFTTSGGVIKPGIMVMEISGAAISGVADGSVHDATASTTTSTSGSLTTTNASDILIFATDAAGNETGWTAGAGYAIPNNKLMIGASGSNVRMAMQYAVVTSTQTNATTSMTYTNSNWNGNIFAAFK
;
A
#
# COMPACT_ATOMS: atom_id res chain seq x y z
N PHE A 1 -0.75 -1.20 4.43
CA PHE A 1 -1.13 0.07 3.79
C PHE A 1 -2.40 0.58 4.44
N CYS A 2 -2.48 1.87 4.75
CA CYS A 2 -3.66 2.48 5.33
C CYS A 2 -3.88 3.88 4.79
N ARG A 3 -5.11 4.38 4.90
CA ARG A 3 -5.51 5.72 4.46
C ARG A 3 -6.59 6.34 5.33
N GLU A 4 -6.65 7.65 5.29
CA GLU A 4 -7.72 8.48 5.85
C GLU A 4 -7.95 9.70 4.94
N SER A 5 -9.20 10.09 4.74
CA SER A 5 -9.62 11.18 3.85
C SER A 5 -9.69 12.57 4.48
N SER A 6 -9.76 12.71 5.81
CA SER A 6 -10.21 13.97 6.39
C SER A 6 -9.17 15.08 6.26
N ASN A 7 -7.88 14.74 6.22
CA ASN A 7 -6.82 15.74 6.14
C ASN A 7 -5.52 15.20 5.51
N GLY A 8 -4.76 16.07 4.85
CA GLY A 8 -3.40 15.78 4.37
C GLY A 8 -2.33 15.72 5.49
N THR A 9 -2.72 15.99 6.74
CA THR A 9 -1.85 15.97 7.93
C THR A 9 -2.22 14.87 8.93
N ASP A 10 -3.13 13.97 8.55
CA ASP A 10 -3.51 12.83 9.40
C ASP A 10 -2.28 12.01 9.81
N ASN A 11 -2.27 11.43 11.01
CA ASN A 11 -1.16 10.59 11.46
C ASN A 11 -1.66 9.19 11.81
N PHE A 12 -0.89 8.17 11.42
CA PHE A 12 -1.25 6.77 11.59
C PHE A 12 -0.26 6.12 12.55
N THR A 13 -0.77 5.38 13.53
CA THR A 13 0.04 4.43 14.29
C THR A 13 -0.54 3.04 14.12
N VAL A 14 0.32 2.05 13.94
CA VAL A 14 -0.09 0.66 13.71
C VAL A 14 0.32 -0.18 14.90
N THR A 15 -0.63 -0.96 15.39
CA THR A 15 -0.45 -1.92 16.49
C THR A 15 -0.96 -3.29 16.05
N ASP A 16 -0.46 -4.34 16.67
CA ASP A 16 -0.94 -5.70 16.45
C ASP A 16 -1.15 -6.46 17.76
N SER A 17 -1.77 -7.63 17.67
CA SER A 17 -2.05 -8.51 18.81
C SER A 17 -0.79 -9.05 19.51
N ALA A 18 0.37 -8.98 18.87
CA ALA A 18 1.64 -9.43 19.42
C ALA A 18 2.47 -8.28 20.03
N GLY A 19 1.97 -7.05 19.99
CA GLY A 19 2.64 -5.87 20.53
C GLY A 19 3.90 -5.46 19.77
N GLN A 20 4.00 -5.84 18.49
CA GLN A 20 5.20 -5.55 17.70
C GLN A 20 5.22 -4.10 17.22
N THR A 21 6.42 -3.62 16.93
CA THR A 21 6.62 -2.26 16.40
C THR A 21 6.57 -2.29 14.88
N TRP A 22 5.67 -1.49 14.32
CA TRP A 22 5.52 -1.31 12.88
C TRP A 22 6.37 -0.13 12.39
N THR A 23 7.16 -0.36 11.34
CA THR A 23 8.04 0.64 10.74
C THR A 23 7.38 1.21 9.49
N GLU A 24 7.33 2.53 9.36
CA GLU A 24 6.89 3.21 8.13
C GLU A 24 7.91 2.98 7.00
N THR A 25 7.44 2.77 5.76
CA THR A 25 8.33 2.67 4.60
C THR A 25 9.10 3.98 4.39
N SER A 26 10.30 3.91 3.82
CA SER A 26 11.21 5.07 3.69
C SER A 26 10.67 6.24 2.86
N SER A 27 9.69 5.99 1.99
CA SER A 27 8.97 7.03 1.24
C SER A 27 8.14 7.93 2.15
N GLY A 28 7.79 7.46 3.35
CA GLY A 28 6.86 8.12 4.24
C GLY A 28 5.42 8.17 3.70
N TYR A 29 4.60 8.98 4.36
CA TYR A 29 3.24 9.27 3.94
C TYR A 29 3.16 9.97 2.59
N ASN A 30 2.07 9.71 1.88
CA ASN A 30 1.71 10.43 0.67
C ASN A 30 0.29 11.00 0.77
N ASN A 31 0.05 12.09 0.05
CA ASN A 31 -1.24 12.73 -0.03
C ASN A 31 -1.74 12.72 -1.48
N GLU A 32 -2.97 12.26 -1.66
CA GLU A 32 -3.66 12.31 -2.95
C GLU A 32 -3.82 13.76 -3.46
N SER A 33 -4.00 14.72 -2.54
CA SER A 33 -4.07 16.16 -2.84
C SER A 33 -3.51 17.00 -1.68
N SER A 34 -3.42 18.33 -1.84
CA SER A 34 -3.02 19.23 -0.75
C SER A 34 -3.89 19.13 0.52
N THR A 35 -5.11 18.60 0.42
CA THR A 35 -6.04 18.43 1.55
C THR A 35 -6.26 16.97 1.95
N GLY A 36 -5.50 16.03 1.37
CA GLY A 36 -5.68 14.58 1.52
C GLY A 36 -6.58 13.98 0.43
N PRO A 37 -6.98 12.69 0.52
CA PRO A 37 -6.59 11.69 1.52
C PRO A 37 -5.09 11.54 1.76
N ARG A 38 -4.70 11.22 3.00
CA ARG A 38 -3.35 10.80 3.34
C ARG A 38 -3.30 9.27 3.40
N ASN A 39 -2.22 8.69 2.91
CA ASN A 39 -1.96 7.25 2.95
C ASN A 39 -0.54 6.95 3.43
N GLY A 40 -0.35 5.73 3.93
CA GLY A 40 0.91 5.26 4.50
C GLY A 40 1.07 3.74 4.37
N MET A 41 2.32 3.28 4.29
CA MET A 41 2.67 1.86 4.29
C MET A 41 3.61 1.57 5.45
N PHE A 42 3.29 0.51 6.18
CA PHE A 42 4.01 0.08 7.37
C PHE A 42 4.30 -1.41 7.28
N TYR A 43 5.41 -1.84 7.87
CA TYR A 43 5.82 -3.25 7.88
C TYR A 43 6.39 -3.68 9.24
N VAL A 44 6.36 -4.99 9.48
CA VAL A 44 7.09 -5.67 10.56
C VAL A 44 7.93 -6.77 9.91
N ALA A 45 9.23 -6.76 10.18
CA ALA A 45 10.14 -7.81 9.74
C ALA A 45 10.10 -8.99 10.74
N ASN A 46 10.15 -10.22 10.22
CA ASN A 46 10.13 -11.45 11.05
C ASN A 46 8.98 -11.47 12.07
N SER A 47 7.77 -11.12 11.62
CA SER A 47 6.61 -11.01 12.48
C SER A 47 6.34 -12.32 13.22
N ALA A 48 6.05 -12.22 14.53
CA ALA A 48 5.32 -13.25 15.24
C ALA A 48 3.93 -13.44 14.61
N GLY A 49 3.28 -14.58 14.90
CA GLY A 49 1.89 -14.79 14.49
C GLY A 49 0.97 -13.73 15.11
N VAL A 50 0.15 -13.09 14.28
CA VAL A 50 -0.82 -12.06 14.71
C VAL A 50 -2.24 -12.51 14.41
N THR A 51 -3.18 -12.15 15.28
CA THR A 51 -4.63 -12.37 15.09
C THR A 51 -5.37 -11.09 14.74
N SER A 52 -4.76 -9.93 14.99
CA SER A 52 -5.34 -8.63 14.64
C SER A 52 -4.26 -7.59 14.38
N VAL A 53 -4.54 -6.70 13.44
CA VAL A 53 -3.78 -5.46 13.19
C VAL A 53 -4.77 -4.30 13.31
N THR A 54 -4.37 -3.24 14.02
CA THR A 54 -5.19 -2.05 14.25
C THR A 54 -4.40 -0.81 13.88
N VAL A 55 -4.99 0.03 13.03
CA VAL A 55 -4.47 1.36 12.73
C VAL A 55 -5.25 2.36 13.57
N HIS A 56 -4.53 3.19 14.32
CA HIS A 56 -5.09 4.31 15.06
C HIS A 56 -4.85 5.59 14.26
N PHE A 57 -5.95 6.30 13.97
CA PHE A 57 -5.95 7.52 13.19
C PHE A 57 -6.00 8.72 14.14
N THR A 58 -5.01 9.62 14.03
CA THR A 58 -5.03 10.92 14.70
C THR A 58 -5.33 11.98 13.66
N THR A 59 -6.55 12.51 13.69
CA THR A 59 -7.06 13.41 12.63
C THR A 59 -7.73 14.63 13.24
N SER A 60 -7.38 15.81 12.74
CA SER A 60 -8.01 17.07 13.18
C SER A 60 -9.43 17.23 12.63
N GLY A 61 -9.72 16.61 11.48
CA GLY A 61 -11.02 16.62 10.82
C GLY A 61 -11.98 15.51 11.25
N GLY A 62 -11.57 14.64 12.18
CA GLY A 62 -12.31 13.42 12.52
C GLY A 62 -12.16 12.31 11.47
N VAL A 63 -12.40 11.06 11.83
CA VAL A 63 -12.16 9.92 10.95
C VAL A 63 -13.36 9.69 10.03
N ILE A 64 -13.19 9.85 8.70
CA ILE A 64 -14.34 9.79 7.76
C ILE A 64 -14.29 8.64 6.76
N LYS A 65 -13.11 8.26 6.27
CA LYS A 65 -12.96 7.12 5.35
C LYS A 65 -11.69 6.34 5.69
N PRO A 66 -11.63 5.73 6.88
CA PRO A 66 -10.49 4.93 7.29
C PRO A 66 -10.41 3.68 6.41
N GLY A 67 -9.20 3.29 6.06
CA GLY A 67 -8.93 2.06 5.34
C GLY A 67 -7.64 1.43 5.80
N ILE A 68 -7.63 0.11 5.95
CA ILE A 68 -6.43 -0.70 6.13
C ILE A 68 -6.46 -1.89 5.15
N MET A 69 -5.32 -2.22 4.57
CA MET A 69 -5.04 -3.52 3.96
C MET A 69 -3.72 -4.07 4.49
N VAL A 70 -3.75 -5.34 4.85
CA VAL A 70 -2.64 -6.09 5.43
C VAL A 70 -2.29 -7.23 4.49
N MET A 71 -1.00 -7.37 4.18
CA MET A 71 -0.44 -8.49 3.44
C MET A 71 0.60 -9.17 4.32
N GLU A 72 0.50 -10.49 4.43
CA GLU A 72 1.50 -11.33 5.07
C GLU A 72 2.45 -11.89 4.00
N ILE A 73 3.74 -11.90 4.31
CA ILE A 73 4.80 -12.35 3.41
C ILE A 73 5.63 -13.38 4.17
N SER A 74 5.69 -14.60 3.65
CA SER A 74 6.55 -15.66 4.17
C SER A 74 7.86 -15.73 3.38
N GLY A 75 8.98 -15.99 4.05
CA GLY A 75 10.27 -16.21 3.38
C GLY A 75 11.09 -14.95 3.11
N ALA A 76 10.69 -13.81 3.69
CA ALA A 76 11.46 -12.57 3.64
C ALA A 76 12.83 -12.71 4.34
N ALA A 77 13.76 -11.81 4.02
CA ALA A 77 15.07 -11.75 4.64
C ALA A 77 14.99 -11.59 6.18
N ILE A 78 16.00 -12.09 6.90
CA ILE A 78 16.06 -11.99 8.37
C ILE A 78 16.41 -10.56 8.83
N SER A 79 17.10 -9.79 8.00
CA SER A 79 17.47 -8.40 8.29
C SER A 79 17.51 -7.57 7.02
N GLY A 80 17.37 -6.25 7.13
CA GLY A 80 17.36 -5.36 5.97
C GLY A 80 16.19 -5.64 5.01
N VAL A 81 15.02 -6.00 5.58
CA VAL A 81 13.85 -6.49 4.83
C VAL A 81 13.33 -5.45 3.84
N ALA A 82 13.23 -4.18 4.22
CA ALA A 82 12.86 -3.13 3.27
C ALA A 82 14.04 -2.82 2.35
N ASP A 83 13.81 -2.86 1.04
CA ASP A 83 14.84 -2.55 0.03
C ASP A 83 14.67 -1.16 -0.61
N GLY A 84 13.45 -0.65 -0.62
CA GLY A 84 13.15 0.69 -1.11
C GLY A 84 11.66 0.98 -1.13
N SER A 85 11.32 2.25 -1.20
CA SER A 85 9.94 2.65 -1.44
C SER A 85 9.88 4.04 -2.07
N VAL A 86 8.82 4.26 -2.85
CA VAL A 86 8.47 5.53 -3.50
C VAL A 86 6.95 5.72 -3.42
N HIS A 87 6.49 6.93 -3.64
CA HIS A 87 5.07 7.24 -3.69
C HIS A 87 4.78 8.20 -4.84
N ASP A 88 3.54 8.24 -5.29
CA ASP A 88 3.06 9.22 -6.26
C ASP A 88 1.56 9.50 -6.05
N ALA A 89 1.08 10.60 -6.60
CA ALA A 89 -0.32 10.98 -6.58
C ALA A 89 -0.73 11.56 -7.94
N THR A 90 -1.92 11.19 -8.42
CA THR A 90 -2.43 11.68 -9.69
C THR A 90 -3.86 12.17 -9.55
N ALA A 91 -4.13 13.35 -10.12
CA ALA A 91 -5.46 13.92 -10.13
C ALA A 91 -6.33 13.33 -11.25
N SER A 92 -7.58 12.98 -10.93
CA SER A 92 -8.66 12.69 -11.88
C SER A 92 -8.25 11.76 -13.05
N THR A 93 -7.96 10.51 -12.73
CA THR A 93 -7.55 9.47 -13.67
C THR A 93 -8.24 8.14 -13.35
N THR A 94 -8.27 7.21 -14.29
CA THR A 94 -8.69 5.81 -14.11
C THR A 94 -7.52 4.87 -13.81
N THR A 95 -6.31 5.41 -13.69
CA THR A 95 -5.07 4.66 -13.50
C THR A 95 -4.24 5.31 -12.40
N SER A 96 -3.88 4.54 -11.38
CA SER A 96 -2.88 4.92 -10.39
C SER A 96 -1.52 4.40 -10.82
N THR A 97 -0.55 5.29 -10.93
CA THR A 97 0.82 4.98 -11.39
C THR A 97 1.80 5.30 -10.27
N SER A 98 2.72 4.39 -10.00
CA SER A 98 3.79 4.60 -9.01
C SER A 98 4.88 5.55 -9.51
N GLY A 99 5.60 6.14 -8.56
CA GLY A 99 6.93 6.69 -8.82
C GLY A 99 7.93 5.60 -9.21
N SER A 100 9.11 6.01 -9.69
CA SER A 100 10.16 5.09 -10.14
C SER A 100 10.96 4.51 -8.97
N LEU A 101 10.90 3.19 -8.79
CA LEU A 101 11.61 2.45 -7.74
C LEU A 101 12.87 1.78 -8.30
N THR A 102 13.97 1.89 -7.56
CA THR A 102 15.19 1.11 -7.80
C THR A 102 15.45 0.22 -6.59
N THR A 103 15.78 -1.04 -6.83
CA THR A 103 16.03 -2.04 -5.77
C THR A 103 17.47 -2.55 -5.83
N THR A 104 17.95 -3.12 -4.73
CA THR A 104 19.31 -3.66 -4.58
C THR A 104 19.34 -5.18 -4.51
N ASN A 105 18.20 -5.83 -4.35
CA ASN A 105 18.07 -7.28 -4.31
C ASN A 105 17.35 -7.83 -5.55
N ALA A 106 17.76 -9.01 -5.99
CA ALA A 106 17.23 -9.65 -7.18
C ALA A 106 15.95 -10.46 -6.91
N SER A 107 15.64 -10.73 -5.65
CA SER A 107 14.51 -11.58 -5.24
C SER A 107 13.46 -10.83 -4.43
N ASP A 108 13.29 -9.54 -4.70
CA ASP A 108 12.30 -8.74 -4.00
C ASP A 108 10.87 -9.16 -4.32
N ILE A 109 10.01 -9.06 -3.30
CA ILE A 109 8.59 -8.84 -3.51
C ILE A 109 8.33 -7.34 -3.64
N LEU A 110 7.77 -6.95 -4.77
CA LEU A 110 7.34 -5.59 -5.07
C LEU A 110 5.86 -5.46 -4.72
N ILE A 111 5.49 -4.49 -3.90
CA ILE A 111 4.13 -4.26 -3.44
C ILE A 111 3.72 -2.85 -3.81
N PHE A 112 2.68 -2.73 -4.63
CA PHE A 112 2.06 -1.47 -4.98
C PHE A 112 0.69 -1.40 -4.34
N ALA A 113 0.48 -0.40 -3.49
CA ALA A 113 -0.82 -0.13 -2.87
C ALA A 113 -1.27 1.28 -3.22
N THR A 114 -2.54 1.41 -3.58
CA THR A 114 -3.15 2.66 -3.97
C THR A 114 -4.47 2.85 -3.25
N ASP A 115 -4.84 4.11 -3.06
CA ASP A 115 -6.20 4.51 -2.74
C ASP A 115 -6.80 5.44 -3.80
N ALA A 116 -8.11 5.65 -3.72
CA ALA A 116 -8.85 6.62 -4.51
C ALA A 116 -9.82 7.41 -3.60
N ALA A 117 -10.04 8.71 -3.87
CA ALA A 117 -11.00 9.52 -3.08
C ALA A 117 -12.45 9.02 -3.18
N GLY A 118 -12.81 8.51 -4.35
CA GLY A 118 -14.14 8.02 -4.69
C GLY A 118 -14.27 6.50 -4.55
N ASN A 119 -15.51 6.01 -4.65
CA ASN A 119 -15.78 4.58 -4.66
C ASN A 119 -15.40 3.98 -6.02
N GLU A 120 -14.66 2.88 -6.00
CA GLU A 120 -14.20 2.16 -7.16
C GLU A 120 -14.67 0.71 -7.20
N THR A 121 -14.70 0.20 -8.43
CA THR A 121 -14.91 -1.21 -8.76
C THR A 121 -13.97 -1.59 -9.90
N GLY A 122 -13.77 -2.89 -10.12
CA GLY A 122 -13.03 -3.37 -11.29
C GLY A 122 -11.52 -3.10 -11.23
N TRP A 123 -10.94 -3.04 -10.02
CA TRP A 123 -9.49 -2.97 -9.83
C TRP A 123 -8.79 -4.05 -10.65
N THR A 124 -7.91 -3.63 -11.54
CA THR A 124 -7.16 -4.52 -12.43
C THR A 124 -5.67 -4.30 -12.22
N ALA A 125 -4.96 -5.40 -11.94
CA ALA A 125 -3.53 -5.36 -11.70
C ALA A 125 -2.75 -4.90 -12.93
N GLY A 126 -1.61 -4.24 -12.70
CA GLY A 126 -0.63 -3.94 -13.73
C GLY A 126 0.00 -5.21 -14.32
N ALA A 127 0.65 -5.08 -15.47
CA ALA A 127 1.31 -6.20 -16.13
C ALA A 127 2.37 -6.85 -15.21
N GLY A 128 2.28 -8.17 -15.02
CA GLY A 128 3.19 -8.93 -14.15
C GLY A 128 2.84 -8.88 -12.67
N TYR A 129 1.78 -8.18 -12.28
CA TYR A 129 1.30 -8.09 -10.90
C TYR A 129 0.00 -8.89 -10.72
N ALA A 130 -0.28 -9.25 -9.47
CA ALA A 130 -1.56 -9.82 -9.05
C ALA A 130 -2.13 -9.05 -7.85
N ILE A 131 -3.44 -8.82 -7.84
CA ILE A 131 -4.15 -8.43 -6.62
C ILE A 131 -4.38 -9.71 -5.80
N PRO A 132 -3.89 -9.78 -4.55
CA PRO A 132 -3.97 -11.00 -3.75
C PRO A 132 -5.43 -11.36 -3.42
N ASN A 133 -5.67 -12.65 -3.21
CA ASN A 133 -6.97 -13.19 -2.86
C ASN A 133 -6.81 -14.28 -1.80
N ASN A 134 -7.29 -14.03 -0.58
CA ASN A 134 -7.27 -14.98 0.53
C ASN A 134 -8.38 -16.04 0.44
N LYS A 135 -9.22 -15.99 -0.60
CA LYS A 135 -10.33 -16.90 -0.90
C LYS A 135 -11.38 -17.04 0.20
N LEU A 136 -11.42 -16.10 1.15
CA LEU A 136 -12.43 -16.07 2.22
C LEU A 136 -13.77 -15.48 1.74
N MET A 137 -13.76 -14.77 0.61
CA MET A 137 -14.94 -14.13 0.02
C MET A 137 -14.80 -14.12 -1.52
N ILE A 138 -15.94 -14.01 -2.23
CA ILE A 138 -15.95 -13.85 -3.68
C ILE A 138 -15.37 -12.47 -4.04
N GLY A 139 -14.42 -12.43 -4.97
CA GLY A 139 -13.66 -11.23 -5.33
C GLY A 139 -12.24 -11.24 -4.74
N ALA A 140 -11.43 -10.23 -5.08
CA ALA A 140 -10.06 -10.13 -4.58
C ALA A 140 -10.02 -9.54 -3.16
N SER A 141 -9.26 -10.16 -2.25
CA SER A 141 -9.12 -9.70 -0.86
C SER A 141 -8.12 -8.56 -0.71
N GLY A 142 -7.26 -8.38 -1.73
CA GLY A 142 -6.34 -7.25 -1.85
C GLY A 142 -6.98 -5.98 -2.41
N SER A 143 -8.30 -5.93 -2.56
CA SER A 143 -8.99 -4.70 -2.93
C SER A 143 -10.30 -4.54 -2.19
N ASN A 144 -10.74 -3.29 -2.08
CA ASN A 144 -12.05 -2.92 -1.57
C ASN A 144 -12.58 -1.70 -2.33
N VAL A 145 -13.61 -1.05 -1.80
CA VAL A 145 -14.27 0.08 -2.45
C VAL A 145 -13.37 1.30 -2.71
N ARG A 146 -12.22 1.45 -2.04
CA ARG A 146 -11.36 2.65 -2.18
C ARG A 146 -9.87 2.39 -2.16
N MET A 147 -9.46 1.15 -1.95
CA MET A 147 -8.06 0.79 -1.96
C MET A 147 -7.88 -0.51 -2.72
N ALA A 148 -6.70 -0.65 -3.31
CA ALA A 148 -6.24 -1.92 -3.80
C ALA A 148 -4.72 -2.04 -3.63
N MET A 149 -4.26 -3.28 -3.45
CA MET A 149 -2.86 -3.65 -3.35
C MET A 149 -2.61 -4.76 -4.37
N GLN A 150 -1.46 -4.71 -5.00
CA GLN A 150 -0.96 -5.75 -5.87
C GLN A 150 0.49 -6.06 -5.52
N TYR A 151 0.94 -7.25 -5.91
CA TYR A 151 2.32 -7.66 -5.74
C TYR A 151 2.87 -8.37 -6.97
N ALA A 152 4.19 -8.36 -7.09
CA ALA A 152 4.96 -9.17 -8.00
C ALA A 152 6.23 -9.66 -7.28
N VAL A 153 6.69 -10.88 -7.57
CA VAL A 153 8.00 -11.37 -7.12
C VAL A 153 8.94 -11.30 -8.31
N VAL A 154 10.05 -10.58 -8.16
CA VAL A 154 11.02 -10.42 -9.24
C VAL A 154 12.21 -11.37 -9.09
N THR A 155 12.95 -11.56 -10.18
CA THR A 155 14.14 -12.42 -10.24
C THR A 155 15.41 -11.67 -10.67
N SER A 156 15.32 -10.33 -10.73
CA SER A 156 16.43 -9.42 -10.99
C SER A 156 16.23 -8.11 -10.23
N THR A 157 17.33 -7.41 -9.97
CA THR A 157 17.29 -6.07 -9.39
C THR A 157 16.53 -5.14 -10.31
N GLN A 158 15.68 -4.29 -9.75
CA GLN A 158 14.90 -3.34 -10.51
C GLN A 158 15.62 -2.00 -10.63
N THR A 159 15.57 -1.38 -11.80
CA THR A 159 16.09 -0.03 -12.04
C THR A 159 14.98 0.82 -12.64
N ASN A 160 14.61 1.90 -11.94
CA ASN A 160 13.52 2.79 -12.33
C ASN A 160 12.21 2.05 -12.66
N ALA A 161 11.92 0.95 -11.96
CA ALA A 161 10.69 0.20 -12.16
C ALA A 161 9.49 1.04 -11.77
N THR A 162 8.49 1.03 -12.64
CA THR A 162 7.17 1.61 -12.39
C THR A 162 6.13 0.52 -12.59
N THR A 163 5.08 0.56 -11.80
CA THR A 163 3.85 -0.20 -12.02
C THR A 163 2.64 0.73 -11.94
N SER A 164 1.51 0.20 -12.40
CA SER A 164 0.22 0.88 -12.33
C SER A 164 -0.89 -0.11 -11.97
N MET A 165 -2.04 0.45 -11.60
CA MET A 165 -3.27 -0.29 -11.39
C MET A 165 -4.43 0.53 -11.95
N THR A 166 -5.35 -0.12 -12.66
CA THR A 166 -6.50 0.55 -13.26
C THR A 166 -7.79 0.24 -12.49
N TYR A 167 -8.74 1.15 -12.61
CA TYR A 167 -10.08 1.08 -12.02
C TYR A 167 -11.10 1.79 -12.92
N THR A 168 -12.38 1.71 -12.57
CA THR A 168 -13.46 2.01 -13.53
C THR A 168 -13.70 3.52 -13.70
N ASN A 169 -13.80 4.27 -12.60
CA ASN A 169 -14.18 5.67 -12.66
C ASN A 169 -12.98 6.58 -12.54
N SER A 170 -13.06 7.78 -13.11
CA SER A 170 -12.00 8.76 -12.93
C SER A 170 -12.03 9.29 -11.50
N ASN A 171 -10.92 9.16 -10.79
CA ASN A 171 -10.74 9.68 -9.44
C ASN A 171 -9.32 10.17 -9.25
N TRP A 172 -9.16 11.06 -8.27
CA TRP A 172 -7.86 11.32 -7.71
C TRP A 172 -7.38 10.07 -6.95
N ASN A 173 -6.06 9.84 -6.94
CA ASN A 173 -5.45 8.71 -6.25
C ASN A 173 -4.13 9.10 -5.59
N GLY A 174 -3.78 8.36 -4.54
CA GLY A 174 -2.45 8.32 -3.96
C GLY A 174 -1.97 6.89 -3.85
N ASN A 175 -0.66 6.68 -3.93
CA ASN A 175 -0.09 5.34 -3.86
C ASN A 175 1.28 5.30 -3.17
N ILE A 176 1.66 4.10 -2.75
CA ILE A 176 3.01 3.76 -2.29
C ILE A 176 3.43 2.46 -3.00
N PHE A 177 4.64 2.47 -3.54
CA PHE A 177 5.30 1.32 -4.15
C PHE A 177 6.55 0.97 -3.35
N ALA A 178 6.62 -0.25 -2.81
CA ALA A 178 7.72 -0.68 -1.95
C ALA A 178 8.27 -2.04 -2.37
N ALA A 179 9.54 -2.27 -2.11
CA ALA A 179 10.24 -3.53 -2.30
C ALA A 179 10.68 -4.10 -0.96
N PHE A 180 10.50 -5.40 -0.79
CA PHE A 180 10.94 -6.15 0.37
C PHE A 180 11.73 -7.40 -0.06
N LYS A 181 12.84 -7.68 0.63
CA LYS A 181 13.75 -8.81 0.37
C LYS A 181 13.26 -10.13 0.93
#